data_AF-A0ABD5M4I6-F1
#
_entry.id   AF-A0ABD5M4I6-F1
#
_cell.length_a   1.000
_cell.length_b   1.000
_cell.length_c   1.000
_cell.angle_alpha   90.00
_cell.angle_beta   90.00
_cell.angle_gamma   90.00
#
_symmetry.space_group_name_H-M   'P 1'
#
loop_
_entity.id
_entity.type
_entity.pdbx_description
1 polymer ?
#
loop_
_entity_poly.entity_id
_entity_poly.type
_entity_poly.pdbx_seq_one_letter_code
_entity_poly.pdbx_strand_id
1 'polypeptide(L)'
;MSTDDANGDRDERNVLGGELAACGHEPTTGYLRDGRCRDVDGDAGDHTLCAVVTAEFLRYSRDRGNDLITPRPRFDFPGLTPGDRWCLCVGRWLEAAEAGVAPPVVLEATNESVLRSVDADRLRDHEFDPAAFEPEPLD
;
A
#
# COMPACT_ATOMS: atom_id res chain seq x y z
N MET A 1 -0.50 30.27 -27.68
CA MET A 1 -0.58 30.29 -26.20
C MET A 1 -1.25 28.99 -25.84
N SER A 2 -0.42 27.99 -25.55
CA SER A 2 -0.84 26.61 -25.35
C SER A 2 -1.72 26.52 -24.11
N THR A 3 -2.77 25.73 -24.25
CA THR A 3 -3.65 25.27 -23.19
C THR A 3 -2.86 24.38 -22.25
N ASP A 4 -2.51 24.87 -21.06
CA ASP A 4 -2.03 24.01 -19.98
C ASP A 4 -3.19 23.81 -19.02
N ASP A 5 -3.77 22.62 -19.15
CA ASP A 5 -4.87 22.08 -18.39
C ASP A 5 -4.53 22.03 -16.89
N ALA A 6 -5.31 22.75 -16.10
CA ALA A 6 -5.35 22.61 -14.66
C ALA A 6 -6.13 21.35 -14.29
N ASN A 7 -5.51 20.15 -14.32
CA ASN A 7 -5.91 19.01 -13.48
C ASN A 7 -4.87 17.86 -13.44
N GLY A 8 -3.98 17.86 -12.45
CA GLY A 8 -3.90 16.72 -11.52
C GLY A 8 -3.08 15.46 -11.82
N ASP A 9 -2.12 15.43 -12.74
CA ASP A 9 -1.08 14.39 -12.71
C ASP A 9 0.23 15.04 -12.27
N ARG A 10 0.45 15.08 -10.95
CA ARG A 10 1.83 15.26 -10.48
C ARG A 10 2.52 13.95 -10.83
N ASP A 11 3.62 14.03 -11.58
CA ASP A 11 4.55 12.91 -11.77
C ASP A 11 5.12 12.51 -10.39
N GLU A 12 4.32 11.78 -9.61
CA GLU A 12 4.70 11.28 -8.31
C GLU A 12 5.76 10.21 -8.49
N ARG A 13 6.76 10.24 -7.62
CA ARG A 13 7.85 9.28 -7.69
C ARG A 13 7.66 8.16 -6.69
N ASN A 14 8.16 6.99 -7.07
CA ASN A 14 8.31 5.88 -6.15
C ASN A 14 9.58 6.03 -5.29
N VAL A 15 9.74 5.18 -4.29
CA VAL A 15 10.91 5.17 -3.38
C VAL A 15 12.25 4.86 -4.07
N LEU A 16 12.24 4.41 -5.32
CA LEU A 16 13.43 4.20 -6.16
C LEU A 16 13.78 5.44 -7.00
N GLY A 17 12.94 6.49 -6.95
CA GLY A 17 13.10 7.72 -7.71
C GLY A 17 12.53 7.69 -9.13
N GLY A 18 11.90 6.59 -9.55
CA GLY A 18 11.19 6.49 -10.83
C GLY A 18 9.72 6.94 -10.73
N GLU A 19 8.98 6.87 -11.83
CA GLU A 19 7.53 7.11 -11.85
C GLU A 19 6.80 6.14 -10.90
N LEU A 20 5.84 6.63 -10.13
CA LEU A 20 4.98 5.80 -9.29
C LEU A 20 4.18 4.84 -10.17
N ALA A 21 4.33 3.53 -9.96
CA ALA A 21 3.55 2.51 -10.65
C ALA A 21 2.16 2.33 -10.02
N ALA A 22 1.26 1.62 -10.73
CA ALA A 22 -0.01 1.22 -10.15
C ALA A 22 0.21 0.12 -9.09
N CYS A 23 -0.46 0.23 -7.95
CA CYS A 23 -0.42 -0.79 -6.91
C CYS A 23 -1.41 -1.92 -7.22
N GLY A 24 -2.68 -1.59 -7.54
CA GLY A 24 -3.70 -2.60 -7.83
C GLY A 24 -5.05 -2.03 -8.28
N HIS A 25 -5.68 -2.72 -9.22
CA HIS A 25 -7.03 -2.39 -9.74
C HIS A 25 -8.07 -3.49 -9.48
N GLU A 26 -7.64 -4.66 -8.99
CA GLU A 26 -8.50 -5.80 -8.70
C GLU A 26 -7.97 -6.46 -7.41
N PRO A 27 -8.31 -5.92 -6.22
CA PRO A 27 -9.23 -4.79 -5.98
C PRO A 27 -8.61 -3.41 -6.23
N THR A 28 -9.43 -2.42 -6.61
CA THR A 28 -8.97 -1.03 -6.75
C THR A 28 -8.57 -0.44 -5.42
N THR A 29 -7.29 -0.08 -5.30
CA THR A 29 -6.72 0.47 -4.08
C THR A 29 -6.46 1.99 -4.17
N GLY A 30 -5.73 2.54 -3.21
CA GLY A 30 -5.40 3.95 -3.10
C GLY A 30 -6.46 4.74 -2.35
N TYR A 31 -6.05 5.83 -1.69
CA TYR A 31 -6.95 6.73 -0.97
C TYR A 31 -8.02 7.33 -1.90
N LEU A 32 -7.63 7.70 -3.13
CA LEU A 32 -8.53 8.21 -4.17
C LEU A 32 -9.29 7.14 -4.94
N ARG A 33 -9.05 5.84 -4.64
CA ARG A 33 -9.57 4.70 -5.41
C ARG A 33 -9.21 4.76 -6.91
N ASP A 34 -7.98 5.16 -7.20
CA ASP A 34 -7.42 5.22 -8.57
C ASP A 34 -6.36 4.13 -8.84
N GLY A 35 -6.15 3.23 -7.87
CA GLY A 35 -5.20 2.12 -7.94
C GLY A 35 -3.75 2.49 -7.63
N ARG A 36 -3.47 3.74 -7.21
CA ARG A 36 -2.11 4.23 -6.91
C ARG A 36 -2.00 4.70 -5.46
N CYS A 37 -0.82 4.53 -4.87
CA CYS A 37 -0.56 4.95 -3.49
C CYS A 37 -0.06 6.40 -3.46
N ARG A 38 -0.92 7.33 -3.86
CA ARG A 38 -0.58 8.75 -4.01
C ARG A 38 -0.45 9.46 -2.65
N ASP A 39 0.43 10.45 -2.57
CA ASP A 39 0.54 11.38 -1.44
C ASP A 39 -0.55 12.45 -1.58
N VAL A 40 -1.63 12.31 -0.81
CA VAL A 40 -2.84 13.14 -0.94
C VAL A 40 -3.03 14.02 0.29
N ASP A 41 -3.13 15.33 0.04
CA ASP A 41 -3.47 16.30 1.09
C ASP A 41 -4.80 15.91 1.77
N GLY A 42 -4.74 15.63 3.08
CA GLY A 42 -5.91 15.25 3.88
C GLY A 42 -6.09 13.75 4.09
N ASP A 43 -5.27 12.89 3.48
CA ASP A 43 -5.17 11.49 3.88
C ASP A 43 -4.37 11.37 5.19
N ALA A 44 -5.07 11.48 6.33
CA ALA A 44 -4.45 11.36 7.65
C ALA A 44 -3.82 9.98 7.92
N GLY A 45 -4.13 8.97 7.09
CA GLY A 45 -3.56 7.63 7.22
C GLY A 45 -2.25 7.44 6.46
N ASP A 46 -1.87 8.38 5.58
CA ASP A 46 -0.75 8.24 4.65
C ASP A 46 -0.79 6.89 3.91
N HIS A 47 -1.80 6.65 3.06
CA HIS A 47 -1.94 5.41 2.28
C HIS A 47 -1.00 5.40 1.06
N THR A 48 0.29 5.56 1.32
CA THR A 48 1.36 5.77 0.32
C THR A 48 2.27 4.55 0.13
N LEU A 49 2.07 3.47 0.91
CA LEU A 49 2.86 2.24 0.86
C LEU A 49 2.08 1.11 0.17
N CYS A 50 2.57 0.63 -0.98
CA CYS A 50 1.98 -0.53 -1.66
C CYS A 50 2.54 -1.83 -1.10
N ALA A 51 1.67 -2.67 -0.54
CA ALA A 51 2.05 -3.99 -0.02
C ALA A 51 1.25 -5.12 -0.65
N VAL A 52 1.84 -6.32 -0.67
CA VAL A 52 1.14 -7.57 -0.96
C VAL A 52 0.74 -8.19 0.37
N VAL A 53 -0.55 -8.12 0.72
CA VAL A 53 -1.00 -8.49 2.06
C VAL A 53 -0.88 -10.00 2.29
N THR A 54 -0.54 -10.39 3.51
CA THR A 54 -0.41 -11.81 3.93
C THR A 54 -1.49 -12.17 4.94
N ALA A 55 -1.79 -13.46 5.12
CA ALA A 55 -2.75 -13.91 6.13
C ALA A 55 -2.33 -13.47 7.55
N GLU A 56 -1.03 -13.56 7.85
CA GLU A 56 -0.47 -13.14 9.14
C GLU A 56 -0.67 -11.64 9.39
N PHE A 57 -0.34 -10.79 8.40
CA PHE A 57 -0.58 -9.36 8.48
C PHE A 57 -2.07 -9.03 8.65
N LEU A 58 -2.95 -9.67 7.88
CA LEU A 58 -4.39 -9.40 7.93
C LEU A 58 -4.98 -9.74 9.30
N ARG A 59 -4.57 -10.87 9.91
CA ARG A 59 -4.96 -11.25 11.27
C ARG A 59 -4.43 -10.23 12.29
N TYR A 60 -3.13 -9.91 12.24
CA TYR A 60 -2.50 -8.93 13.12
C TYR A 60 -3.19 -7.56 13.04
N SER A 61 -3.39 -7.06 11.81
CA SER A 61 -4.01 -5.76 11.54
C SER A 61 -5.43 -5.69 12.11
N ARG A 62 -6.24 -6.74 11.91
CA ARG A 62 -7.58 -6.84 12.49
C ARG A 62 -7.54 -6.79 14.02
N ASP A 63 -6.64 -7.54 14.64
CA ASP A 63 -6.51 -7.60 16.11
C ASP A 63 -6.03 -6.26 16.70
N ARG A 64 -5.36 -5.43 15.90
CA ARG A 64 -5.01 -4.03 16.20
C ARG A 64 -6.10 -3.01 15.86
N GLY A 65 -7.29 -3.47 15.47
CA GLY A 65 -8.44 -2.63 15.15
C GLY A 65 -8.47 -2.08 13.72
N ASN A 66 -7.58 -2.55 12.84
CA ASN A 66 -7.58 -2.23 11.41
C ASN A 66 -8.04 -3.45 10.60
N ASP A 67 -9.35 -3.66 10.60
CA ASP A 67 -9.98 -4.79 9.90
C ASP A 67 -10.06 -4.55 8.40
N LEU A 68 -9.11 -5.17 7.68
CA LEU A 68 -9.02 -5.21 6.22
C LEU A 68 -9.61 -6.48 5.61
N ILE A 69 -10.20 -7.37 6.42
CA ILE A 69 -10.76 -8.65 5.95
C ILE A 69 -12.25 -8.47 5.64
N THR A 70 -12.99 -7.83 6.55
CA THR A 70 -14.45 -7.72 6.43
C THR A 70 -14.83 -6.78 5.27
N PRO A 71 -15.64 -7.24 4.28
CA PRO A 71 -16.14 -6.37 3.23
C PRO A 71 -16.96 -5.21 3.79
N ARG A 72 -16.78 -4.00 3.24
CA ARG A 72 -17.54 -2.80 3.59
C ARG A 72 -18.10 -2.15 2.31
N PRO A 73 -19.23 -2.65 1.78
CA PRO A 73 -19.82 -2.17 0.52
C PRO A 73 -20.11 -0.67 0.50
N ARG A 74 -20.46 -0.09 1.65
CA ARG A 74 -20.70 1.36 1.80
C ARG A 74 -19.47 2.25 1.53
N PHE A 75 -18.28 1.65 1.54
CA PHE A 75 -16.99 2.33 1.31
C PHE A 75 -16.27 1.78 0.08
N ASP A 76 -16.98 1.01 -0.77
CA ASP A 76 -16.41 0.33 -1.93
C ASP A 76 -15.14 -0.45 -1.56
N PHE A 77 -15.23 -1.19 -0.46
CA PHE A 77 -14.14 -2.01 0.05
C PHE A 77 -14.57 -3.48 0.04
N PRO A 78 -13.96 -4.33 -0.80
CA PRO A 78 -14.38 -5.72 -0.97
C PRO A 78 -13.93 -6.64 0.18
N GLY A 79 -13.04 -6.18 1.05
CA GLY A 79 -12.27 -7.07 1.93
C GLY A 79 -11.08 -7.66 1.17
N LEU A 80 -9.97 -7.85 1.86
CA LEU A 80 -8.72 -8.32 1.27
C LEU A 80 -8.47 -9.78 1.62
N THR A 81 -7.78 -10.43 0.71
CA THR A 81 -7.28 -11.80 0.83
C THR A 81 -5.75 -11.82 0.65
N PRO A 82 -5.07 -12.84 1.21
CA PRO A 82 -3.63 -12.99 1.02
C PRO A 82 -3.23 -13.00 -0.46
N GLY A 83 -2.26 -12.16 -0.83
CA GLY A 83 -1.84 -11.93 -2.21
C GLY A 83 -2.40 -10.67 -2.85
N ASP A 84 -3.44 -10.05 -2.27
CA ASP A 84 -3.95 -8.77 -2.78
C ASP A 84 -2.92 -7.65 -2.58
N ARG A 85 -2.83 -6.78 -3.59
CA ARG A 85 -2.05 -5.54 -3.49
C ARG A 85 -2.91 -4.42 -2.93
N TRP A 86 -2.40 -3.72 -1.92
CA TRP A 86 -3.13 -2.64 -1.29
C TRP A 86 -2.22 -1.51 -0.80
N CYS A 87 -2.68 -0.28 -0.96
CA CYS A 87 -2.08 0.90 -0.35
C CYS A 87 -2.42 0.95 1.14
N LEU A 88 -1.42 0.65 1.98
CA LEU A 88 -1.53 0.65 3.42
C LEU A 88 -1.15 2.02 4.00
N CYS A 89 -1.79 2.37 5.12
CA CYS A 89 -1.26 3.41 6.00
C CYS A 89 0.19 3.09 6.38
N VAL A 90 1.10 4.03 6.20
CA VAL A 90 2.52 3.85 6.58
C VAL A 90 2.66 3.45 8.06
N GLY A 91 1.89 4.10 8.94
CA GLY A 91 1.92 3.77 10.37
C GLY A 91 1.48 2.33 10.69
N ARG A 92 0.49 1.79 9.97
CA ARG A 92 0.03 0.41 10.19
C ARG A 92 1.03 -0.62 9.67
N TRP A 93 1.72 -0.31 8.58
CA TRP A 93 2.81 -1.14 8.10
C TRP A 93 3.99 -1.14 9.09
N LEU A 94 4.35 0.02 9.66
CA LEU A 94 5.39 0.13 10.69
C LEU A 94 5.05 -0.69 11.95
N GLU A 95 3.82 -0.59 12.46
CA GLU A 95 3.34 -1.41 13.59
C GLU A 95 3.48 -2.91 13.32
N ALA A 96 3.24 -3.35 12.08
CA ALA A 96 3.39 -4.75 11.68
C ALA A 96 4.88 -5.13 11.54
N ALA A 97 5.70 -4.24 11.01
CA ALA A 97 7.14 -4.45 10.86
C ALA A 97 7.84 -4.57 12.22
N GLU A 98 7.41 -3.80 13.22
CA GLU A 98 7.90 -3.92 14.60
C GLU A 98 7.46 -5.23 15.27
N ALA A 99 6.31 -5.76 14.89
CA ALA A 99 5.79 -7.05 15.35
C ALA A 99 6.37 -8.25 14.57
N GLY A 100 7.19 -8.02 13.53
CA GLY A 100 7.78 -9.07 12.71
C GLY A 100 6.82 -9.71 11.70
N VAL A 101 5.68 -9.06 11.41
CA VAL A 101 4.60 -9.58 10.55
C VAL A 101 4.24 -8.62 9.42
N ALA A 102 5.18 -7.75 9.04
CA ALA A 102 4.97 -6.82 7.94
C ALA A 102 4.78 -7.56 6.61
N PRO A 103 3.79 -7.19 5.81
CA PRO A 103 3.63 -7.73 4.47
C PRO A 103 4.73 -7.20 3.54
N PRO A 104 5.12 -7.96 2.50
CA PRO A 104 6.07 -7.51 1.50
C PRO A 104 5.62 -6.24 0.77
N VAL A 105 6.57 -5.43 0.33
CA VAL A 105 6.38 -4.09 -0.25
C VAL A 105 6.73 -4.11 -1.74
N VAL A 106 5.86 -3.52 -2.57
CA VAL A 106 6.15 -3.29 -3.99
C VAL A 106 6.79 -1.91 -4.12
N LEU A 107 8.12 -1.86 -4.28
CA LEU A 107 8.88 -0.61 -4.22
C LEU A 107 8.51 0.35 -5.36
N GLU A 108 8.30 -0.15 -6.58
CA GLU A 108 7.92 0.68 -7.74
C GLU A 108 6.53 1.32 -7.59
N ALA A 109 5.65 0.74 -6.76
CA ALA A 109 4.30 1.23 -6.49
C ALA A 109 4.18 1.93 -5.12
N THR A 110 5.29 2.10 -4.40
CA THR A 110 5.34 2.78 -3.10
C THR A 110 5.88 4.18 -3.27
N ASN A 111 5.14 5.18 -2.79
CA ASN A 111 5.45 6.60 -2.97
C ASN A 111 6.73 7.00 -2.24
N GLU A 112 7.49 7.94 -2.80
CA GLU A 112 8.69 8.50 -2.18
C GLU A 112 8.43 9.12 -0.79
N SER A 113 7.21 9.61 -0.54
CA SER A 113 6.80 10.17 0.75
C SER A 113 6.99 9.21 1.92
N VAL A 114 6.94 7.89 1.69
CA VAL A 114 7.17 6.87 2.71
C VAL A 114 8.55 7.00 3.36
N LEU A 115 9.54 7.51 2.62
CA LEU A 115 10.91 7.74 3.12
C LEU A 115 11.00 8.81 4.22
N ARG A 116 9.93 9.58 4.46
CA ARG A 116 9.83 10.48 5.62
C ARG A 116 9.69 9.72 6.94
N SER A 117 9.22 8.47 6.89
CA SER A 117 8.86 7.66 8.07
C SER A 117 9.57 6.29 8.11
N VAL A 118 9.98 5.74 6.96
CA VAL A 118 10.61 4.43 6.84
C VAL A 118 11.89 4.53 6.03
N ASP A 119 13.01 4.05 6.60
CA ASP A 119 14.28 4.04 5.88
C ASP A 119 14.25 3.12 4.65
N ALA A 120 14.94 3.52 3.58
CA ALA A 120 14.96 2.79 2.32
C ALA A 120 15.44 1.34 2.46
N ASP A 121 16.41 1.08 3.36
CA ASP A 121 16.92 -0.27 3.57
C ASP A 121 15.87 -1.18 4.23
N ARG A 122 15.06 -0.64 5.15
CA ARG A 122 13.95 -1.40 5.75
C ARG A 122 12.88 -1.76 4.72
N LEU A 123 12.64 -0.89 3.74
CA LEU A 123 11.74 -1.19 2.63
C LEU A 123 12.33 -2.29 1.72
N ARG A 124 13.63 -2.23 1.42
CA ARG A 124 14.34 -3.26 0.62
C ARG A 124 14.36 -4.62 1.30
N ASP A 125 14.54 -4.66 2.61
CA ASP A 125 14.49 -5.90 3.39
C ASP A 125 13.12 -6.59 3.33
N HIS A 126 12.07 -5.84 2.98
CA HIS A 126 10.70 -6.34 2.80
C HIS A 126 10.25 -6.30 1.33
N GLU A 127 11.16 -6.13 0.37
CA GLU A 127 10.80 -6.06 -1.04
C GLU A 127 10.06 -7.33 -1.48
N PHE A 128 8.97 -7.13 -2.21
CA PHE A 128 8.16 -8.22 -2.73
C PHE A 128 8.90 -8.97 -3.85
N ASP A 129 9.31 -10.19 -3.55
CA ASP A 129 9.82 -11.14 -4.56
C ASP A 129 8.69 -12.09 -5.02
N PRO A 130 8.16 -11.93 -6.24
CA PRO A 130 7.10 -12.79 -6.76
C PRO A 130 7.55 -14.25 -6.94
N ALA A 131 8.85 -14.53 -7.07
CA ALA A 131 9.35 -15.89 -7.24
C ALA A 131 9.42 -16.66 -5.91
N ALA A 132 9.47 -15.94 -4.78
CA ALA A 132 9.54 -16.51 -3.44
C ALA A 132 8.21 -16.42 -2.66
N PHE A 133 7.19 -15.75 -3.22
CA PHE A 133 5.94 -15.49 -2.51
C PHE A 133 4.91 -16.62 -2.68
N GLU A 134 4.62 -17.31 -1.57
CA GLU A 134 3.57 -18.32 -1.48
C GLU A 134 2.54 -17.88 -0.43
N PRO A 135 1.39 -17.29 -0.84
CA PRO A 135 0.42 -16.78 0.12
C PRO A 135 -0.26 -17.91 0.87
N GLU A 136 -0.11 -17.92 2.19
CA GLU A 136 -0.91 -18.78 3.06
C GLU A 136 -2.38 -18.36 3.05
N PRO A 137 -3.34 -19.31 3.12
CA PRO A 137 -4.75 -18.99 3.16
C PRO A 137 -5.14 -18.28 4.46
N LEU A 138 -6.21 -17.48 4.37
CA LEU A 138 -6.88 -16.88 5.52
C LEU A 138 -7.92 -17.89 6.02
N ASP A 139 -7.65 -18.51 7.18
CA ASP A 139 -8.55 -19.51 7.79
C ASP A 139 -9.87 -18.92 8.32
#